data_AF-A0A1F6CI55-F1
#
_entry.id   AF-A0A1F6CI55-F1
#
_cell.length_a   1.000
_cell.length_b   1.000
_cell.length_c   1.000
_cell.angle_alpha   90.00
_cell.angle_beta   90.00
_cell.angle_gamma   90.00
#
_symmetry.space_group_name_H-M   'P 1'
#
loop_
_entity.id
_entity.type
_entity.pdbx_description
1 polymer ?
#
loop_
_entity_poly.entity_id
_entity_poly.type
_entity_poly.pdbx_seq_one_letter_code
_entity_poly.pdbx_strand_id
1 'polypeptide(L)'
;MNWMVIKRVLVGGGKNFTRGGAVSAATVVVMTVTLAIIGFLIFLSALLSHTLTTIKDKVDVSIYFVTSASEESIFDVKDQLEKLPQVVSISYTTREDVLEQFRTRNAGDQLNLQALDEIGTNPFGARLVVRAKDLSQYESIVDFLDASPMLSSSGTSIVDHVNYEQNKDVIGRLTLAINATRQIGFAMVFIFALASILIAFATIRLAIYTAKDEISVMKLVGASNAYVQGPFVVAGVITGAISAVLVLLIMWPVAWYAGSNWTHALDGFNLAQYYATHFILVFAILMLSGILLGAIASMFAIRKYLKV
;
A
#
# COMPACT_ATOMS: atom_id res chain seq x y z
N MET A 1 -24.87 7.07 30.67
CA MET A 1 -24.14 6.04 31.42
C MET A 1 -23.25 6.75 32.44
N ASN A 2 -23.48 6.56 33.74
CA ASN A 2 -22.81 7.35 34.79
C ASN A 2 -21.29 7.09 34.83
N TRP A 3 -20.50 8.14 35.05
CA TRP A 3 -19.03 8.08 35.14
C TRP A 3 -18.51 6.99 36.09
N MET A 4 -19.23 6.74 37.19
CA MET A 4 -18.90 5.66 38.13
C MET A 4 -19.01 4.24 37.53
N VAL A 5 -19.95 4.02 36.60
CA VAL A 5 -20.12 2.74 35.91
C VAL A 5 -18.96 2.51 34.94
N ILE A 6 -18.58 3.54 34.18
CA ILE A 6 -17.44 3.47 33.25
C ILE A 6 -16.15 3.19 34.01
N LYS A 7 -15.90 3.90 35.11
CA LYS A 7 -14.72 3.68 35.97
C LYS A 7 -14.66 2.25 36.52
N ARG A 8 -15.79 1.71 36.98
CA ARG A 8 -15.85 0.32 37.48
C ARG A 8 -15.59 -0.70 36.37
N VAL A 9 -16.12 -0.48 35.18
CA VAL A 9 -15.91 -1.35 34.03
C VAL A 9 -14.44 -1.33 33.57
N LEU A 10 -13.80 -0.16 33.57
CA LEU A 10 -12.37 -0.01 33.26
C LEU A 10 -11.46 -0.73 34.28
N VAL A 11 -11.70 -0.51 35.57
CA VAL A 11 -10.94 -1.16 36.63
C VAL A 11 -11.17 -2.68 36.65
N GLY A 12 -12.41 -3.12 36.42
CA GLY A 12 -12.76 -4.53 36.30
C GLY A 12 -12.09 -5.21 35.11
N GLY A 13 -12.06 -4.56 33.95
CA GLY A 13 -11.36 -5.04 32.76
C GLY A 13 -9.85 -5.22 32.98
N GLY A 14 -9.21 -4.23 33.62
CA GLY A 14 -7.78 -4.31 34.00
C GLY A 14 -7.49 -5.45 34.98
N LYS A 15 -8.31 -5.63 36.02
CA LYS A 15 -8.17 -6.75 36.96
C LYS A 15 -8.35 -8.10 36.27
N ASN A 16 -9.34 -8.25 35.39
CA ASN A 16 -9.57 -9.47 34.64
C ASN A 16 -8.40 -9.83 33.72
N PHE A 17 -7.80 -8.82 33.06
CA PHE A 17 -6.58 -9.00 32.28
C PHE A 17 -5.42 -9.53 33.13
N THR A 18 -5.18 -8.94 34.31
CA THR A 18 -4.12 -9.41 35.21
C THR A 18 -4.38 -10.79 35.80
N ARG A 19 -5.65 -11.14 36.08
CA ARG A 19 -6.03 -12.47 36.60
C ARG A 19 -5.95 -13.56 35.53
N GLY A 20 -6.07 -13.21 34.25
CA GLY A 20 -5.95 -14.13 33.13
C GLY A 20 -4.52 -14.65 32.89
N GLY A 21 -3.50 -14.03 33.50
CA GLY A 21 -2.12 -14.51 33.51
C GLY A 21 -1.57 -14.86 32.13
N ALA A 22 -1.05 -16.08 31.98
CA ALA A 22 -0.42 -16.57 30.76
C ALA A 22 -1.33 -16.57 29.52
N VAL A 23 -2.65 -16.77 29.69
CA VAL A 23 -3.59 -16.84 28.56
C VAL A 23 -3.88 -15.45 27.99
N SER A 24 -3.91 -14.43 28.86
CA SER A 24 -3.99 -13.03 28.44
C SER A 24 -2.71 -12.59 27.72
N ALA A 25 -1.53 -13.01 28.22
CA ALA A 25 -0.26 -12.77 27.53
C ALA A 25 -0.22 -13.44 26.15
N ALA A 26 -0.66 -14.69 26.03
CA ALA A 26 -0.76 -15.39 24.74
C ALA A 26 -1.67 -14.66 23.75
N THR A 27 -2.80 -14.11 24.22
CA THR A 27 -3.72 -13.31 23.40
C THR A 27 -3.05 -12.03 22.89
N VAL A 28 -2.29 -11.35 23.76
CA VAL A 28 -1.52 -10.15 23.38
C VAL A 28 -0.48 -10.50 22.33
N VAL A 29 0.27 -11.59 22.49
CA VAL A 29 1.29 -12.01 21.51
C VAL A 29 0.67 -12.28 20.13
N VAL A 30 -0.40 -13.07 20.06
CA VAL A 30 -1.02 -13.37 18.77
C VAL A 30 -1.61 -12.12 18.12
N MET A 31 -2.22 -11.24 18.91
CA MET A 31 -2.75 -10.00 18.37
C MET A 31 -1.66 -9.01 17.97
N THR A 32 -0.51 -9.01 18.66
CA THR A 32 0.70 -8.29 18.25
C THR A 32 1.19 -8.81 16.90
N VAL A 33 1.23 -10.13 16.68
CA VAL A 33 1.61 -10.71 15.37
C VAL A 33 0.62 -10.29 14.28
N THR A 34 -0.69 -10.36 14.54
CA THR A 34 -1.72 -9.92 13.59
C THR A 34 -1.55 -8.45 13.20
N LEU A 35 -1.36 -7.57 14.18
CA LEU A 35 -1.15 -6.14 13.95
C LEU A 35 0.21 -5.84 13.30
N ALA A 36 1.26 -6.62 13.61
CA ALA A 36 2.56 -6.49 12.99
C ALA A 36 2.51 -6.83 11.50
N ILE A 37 1.70 -7.82 11.09
CA ILE A 37 1.46 -8.13 9.68
C ILE A 37 0.78 -6.94 8.99
N ILE A 38 -0.21 -6.31 9.63
CA ILE A 38 -0.84 -5.10 9.09
C ILE A 38 0.19 -3.97 8.92
N GLY A 39 1.01 -3.72 9.94
CA GLY A 39 2.08 -2.72 9.90
C GLY A 39 3.11 -2.99 8.78
N PHE A 40 3.52 -4.25 8.63
CA PHE A 40 4.41 -4.69 7.57
C PHE A 40 3.81 -4.48 6.18
N LEU A 41 2.53 -4.81 5.99
CA LEU A 41 1.83 -4.58 4.72
C LEU A 41 1.75 -3.09 4.36
N ILE A 42 1.57 -2.21 5.34
CA ILE A 42 1.60 -0.75 5.11
C ILE A 42 2.98 -0.34 4.58
N PHE A 43 4.06 -0.83 5.19
CA PHE A 43 5.43 -0.54 4.76
C PHE A 43 5.76 -1.11 3.39
N LEU A 44 5.38 -2.37 3.14
CA LEU A 44 5.59 -3.01 1.84
C LEU A 44 4.81 -2.29 0.74
N SER A 45 3.57 -1.91 1.00
CA SER A 45 2.76 -1.11 0.07
C SER A 45 3.39 0.25 -0.21
N ALA A 46 3.91 0.93 0.83
CA ALA A 46 4.58 2.22 0.66
C ALA A 46 5.86 2.09 -0.18
N LEU A 47 6.67 1.06 0.07
CA LEU A 47 7.87 0.77 -0.71
C LEU A 47 7.52 0.51 -2.17
N LEU A 48 6.57 -0.40 -2.44
CA LEU A 48 6.16 -0.72 -3.81
C LEU A 48 5.61 0.51 -4.53
N SER A 49 4.83 1.34 -3.85
CA SER A 49 4.30 2.59 -4.41
C SER A 49 5.40 3.61 -4.72
N HIS A 50 6.42 3.70 -3.87
CA HIS A 50 7.58 4.56 -4.11
C HIS A 50 8.38 4.06 -5.31
N THR A 51 8.73 2.77 -5.35
CA THR A 51 9.43 2.16 -6.49
C THR A 51 8.65 2.35 -7.79
N LEU A 52 7.33 2.17 -7.75
CA LEU A 52 6.45 2.41 -8.89
C LEU A 52 6.49 3.86 -9.36
N THR A 53 6.52 4.83 -8.44
CA THR A 53 6.61 6.26 -8.77
C THR A 53 7.98 6.60 -9.36
N THR A 54 9.06 6.10 -8.78
CA THR A 54 10.42 6.31 -9.29
C THR A 54 10.60 5.69 -10.68
N ILE A 55 10.00 4.53 -10.93
CA ILE A 55 9.96 3.93 -12.28
C ILE A 55 9.07 4.75 -13.21
N LYS A 56 7.90 5.23 -12.75
CA LYS A 56 7.00 6.09 -13.54
C LYS A 56 7.70 7.36 -14.03
N ASP A 57 8.49 8.00 -13.17
CA ASP A 57 9.22 9.22 -13.51
C ASP A 57 10.41 8.95 -14.46
N LYS A 58 10.90 7.71 -14.52
CA LYS A 58 11.96 7.27 -15.43
C LYS A 58 11.41 6.71 -16.76
N VAL A 59 10.16 6.23 -16.78
CA VAL A 59 9.50 5.60 -17.94
C VAL A 59 8.42 6.54 -18.49
N ASP A 60 8.85 7.44 -19.36
CA ASP A 60 7.95 8.21 -20.21
C ASP A 60 7.58 7.36 -21.45
N VAL A 61 6.29 7.28 -21.81
CA VAL A 61 5.89 6.67 -23.09
C VAL A 61 6.23 7.67 -24.20
N SER A 62 7.28 7.35 -24.95
CA SER A 62 7.73 8.13 -26.09
C SER A 62 7.21 7.50 -27.38
N ILE A 63 6.46 8.28 -28.14
CA ILE A 63 6.02 7.97 -29.49
C ILE A 63 7.05 8.60 -30.43
N TYR A 64 7.81 7.77 -31.14
CA TYR A 64 8.78 8.24 -32.12
C TYR A 64 8.13 8.32 -33.50
N PHE A 65 8.33 9.45 -34.17
CA PHE A 65 7.84 9.67 -35.52
C PHE A 65 8.92 9.41 -36.55
N VAL A 66 8.54 9.08 -37.78
CA VAL A 66 9.48 8.98 -38.90
C VAL A 66 10.13 10.33 -39.23
N THR A 67 11.31 10.33 -39.84
CA THR A 67 12.03 11.56 -40.23
C THR A 67 11.33 12.35 -41.36
N SER A 68 10.38 11.74 -42.06
CA SER A 68 9.54 12.38 -43.08
C SER A 68 8.25 13.02 -42.55
N ALA A 69 7.96 12.86 -41.24
CA ALA A 69 6.76 13.42 -40.63
C ALA A 69 6.79 14.96 -40.62
N SER A 70 5.68 15.60 -41.03
CA SER A 70 5.48 17.05 -40.89
C SER A 70 5.05 17.39 -39.46
N GLU A 71 5.39 18.60 -38.99
CA GLU A 71 4.97 19.07 -37.66
C GLU A 71 3.46 19.14 -37.51
N GLU A 72 2.74 19.58 -38.55
CA GLU A 72 1.28 19.67 -38.58
C GLU A 72 0.63 18.31 -38.25
N SER A 73 1.08 17.24 -38.90
CA SER A 73 0.55 15.90 -38.62
C SER A 73 0.93 15.39 -37.23
N ILE A 74 2.06 15.82 -36.65
CA ILE A 74 2.42 15.47 -35.27
C ILE A 74 1.52 16.21 -34.26
N PHE A 75 1.19 17.48 -34.54
CA PHE A 75 0.26 18.24 -33.71
C PHE A 75 -1.17 17.69 -33.78
N ASP A 76 -1.62 17.20 -34.93
CA ASP A 76 -2.91 16.50 -35.04
C ASP A 76 -2.97 15.26 -34.13
N VAL A 77 -1.89 14.47 -34.09
CA VAL A 77 -1.77 13.32 -33.18
C VAL A 77 -1.77 13.76 -31.72
N LYS A 78 -1.04 14.84 -31.40
CA LYS A 78 -1.02 15.44 -30.06
C LYS A 78 -2.44 15.83 -29.61
N ASP A 79 -3.20 16.52 -30.45
CA ASP A 79 -4.54 17.00 -30.13
C ASP A 79 -5.55 15.86 -29.95
N GLN A 80 -5.39 14.75 -30.70
CA GLN A 80 -6.20 13.56 -30.51
C GLN A 80 -5.89 12.86 -29.18
N LEU A 81 -4.62 12.77 -28.81
CA LEU A 81 -4.19 12.16 -27.55
C LEU A 81 -4.58 13.02 -26.34
N GLU A 82 -4.56 14.35 -26.45
CA GLU A 82 -4.99 15.25 -25.37
C GLU A 82 -6.48 15.12 -25.03
N LYS A 83 -7.30 14.68 -25.99
CA LYS A 83 -8.74 14.43 -25.77
C LYS A 83 -9.00 13.15 -24.97
N LEU A 84 -8.00 12.29 -24.78
CA LEU A 84 -8.16 11.05 -24.04
C LEU A 84 -8.20 11.33 -22.53
N PRO A 85 -9.21 10.85 -21.79
CA PRO A 85 -9.35 11.13 -20.35
C PRO A 85 -8.22 10.54 -19.50
N GLN A 86 -7.47 9.60 -20.06
CA GLN A 86 -6.34 8.92 -19.45
C GLN A 86 -5.01 9.69 -19.55
N VAL A 87 -4.92 10.73 -20.39
CA VAL A 87 -3.70 11.54 -20.57
C VAL A 87 -3.69 12.72 -19.60
N VAL A 88 -2.54 12.98 -18.98
CA VAL A 88 -2.29 14.13 -18.09
C VAL A 88 -1.61 15.26 -18.84
N SER A 89 -0.58 14.93 -19.61
CA SER A 89 0.22 15.92 -20.33
C SER A 89 0.94 15.25 -21.50
N ILE A 90 1.11 16.01 -22.58
CA ILE A 90 1.93 15.61 -23.72
C ILE A 90 3.00 16.68 -23.96
N SER A 91 4.26 16.25 -24.04
CA SER A 91 5.39 17.13 -24.38
C SER A 91 5.91 16.79 -25.77
N TYR A 92 6.09 17.82 -26.60
CA TYR A 92 6.70 17.70 -27.92
C TYR A 92 8.20 17.97 -27.82
N THR A 93 9.01 17.08 -28.39
CA THR A 93 10.47 17.24 -28.49
C THR A 93 10.87 17.21 -29.96
N THR A 94 11.56 18.25 -30.40
CA THR A 94 12.01 18.43 -31.79
C THR A 94 13.07 17.39 -32.16
N ARG A 95 13.35 17.24 -33.46
CA ARG A 95 14.39 16.31 -33.96
C ARG A 95 15.76 16.66 -33.39
N GLU A 96 16.04 17.95 -33.30
CA GLU A 96 17.30 18.52 -32.81
C GLU A 96 17.46 18.26 -31.30
N ASP A 97 16.40 18.48 -30.53
CA ASP A 97 16.41 18.22 -29.08
C ASP A 97 16.57 16.72 -28.77
N VAL A 98 15.98 15.83 -29.59
CA VAL A 98 16.18 14.38 -29.44
C VAL A 98 17.65 14.00 -29.65
N LEU A 99 18.31 14.58 -30.66
CA LEU A 99 19.72 14.36 -30.93
C LEU A 99 20.61 14.84 -29.78
N GLU A 100 20.33 16.02 -29.23
CA GLU A 100 21.08 16.57 -28.09
C GLU A 100 20.90 15.73 -26.82
N GLN A 101 19.67 15.28 -26.53
CA GLN A 101 19.38 14.38 -25.41
C GLN A 101 20.08 13.03 -25.57
N PHE A 102 20.15 12.49 -26.79
CA PHE A 102 20.86 11.25 -27.08
C PHE A 102 22.37 11.41 -26.83
N ARG A 103 22.98 12.50 -27.31
CA ARG A 103 24.39 12.80 -27.07
C ARG A 103 24.71 12.96 -25.58
N THR A 104 23.82 13.62 -24.83
CA THR A 104 23.98 13.83 -23.39
C THR A 104 23.89 12.52 -22.59
N ARG A 105 22.91 11.65 -22.91
CA ARG A 105 22.75 10.36 -22.23
C ARG A 105 23.88 9.37 -22.54
N ASN A 106 24.42 9.42 -23.76
CA ASN A 106 25.48 8.54 -24.23
C ASN A 106 26.88 9.21 -24.17
N ALA A 107 27.05 10.27 -23.38
CA ALA A 107 28.33 10.97 -23.25
C ALA A 107 29.49 10.07 -22.78
N GLY A 108 29.18 8.94 -22.13
CA GLY A 108 30.14 7.92 -21.72
C GLY A 108 30.36 6.78 -22.71
N ASP A 109 29.61 6.72 -23.81
CA ASP A 109 29.68 5.67 -24.82
C ASP A 109 30.19 6.23 -26.16
N GLN A 110 31.51 6.30 -26.25
CA GLN A 110 32.21 6.96 -27.35
C GLN A 110 32.01 6.24 -28.70
N LEU A 111 31.65 4.95 -28.68
CA LEU A 111 31.40 4.16 -29.89
C LEU A 111 30.08 4.58 -30.55
N ASN A 112 29.03 4.78 -29.75
CA ASN A 112 27.73 5.22 -30.23
C ASN A 112 27.74 6.68 -30.73
N LEU A 113 28.56 7.55 -30.12
CA LEU A 113 28.74 8.92 -30.58
C LEU A 113 29.51 9.00 -31.90
N GLN A 114 30.56 8.20 -32.07
CA GLN A 114 31.32 8.14 -33.34
C GLN A 114 30.47 7.63 -34.50
N ALA A 115 29.68 6.57 -34.29
CA ALA A 115 28.76 6.06 -35.30
C ALA A 115 27.72 7.12 -35.73
N LEU A 116 27.27 7.96 -34.79
CA LEU A 116 26.33 9.05 -35.06
C LEU A 116 26.98 10.18 -35.87
N ASP A 117 28.23 10.51 -35.56
CA ASP A 117 28.99 11.55 -36.26
C ASP A 117 29.40 11.10 -37.69
N GLU A 118 29.60 9.80 -37.92
CA GLU A 118 29.86 9.23 -39.26
C GLU A 118 28.65 9.32 -40.20
N ILE A 119 27.42 9.26 -39.67
CA ILE A 119 26.17 9.38 -40.46
C ILE A 119 25.98 10.81 -40.98
N GLY A 120 26.55 11.82 -40.30
CA GLY A 120 26.60 13.22 -40.73
C GLY A 120 25.24 13.94 -40.85
N THR A 121 24.14 13.24 -40.61
CA THR A 121 22.75 13.72 -40.69
C THR A 121 21.97 13.23 -39.47
N ASN A 122 20.95 13.96 -39.02
CA ASN A 122 20.16 13.57 -37.85
C ASN A 122 19.28 12.35 -38.18
N PRO A 123 19.58 11.15 -37.63
CA PRO A 123 18.79 9.96 -37.94
C PRO A 123 17.48 9.91 -37.14
N PHE A 124 17.28 10.81 -36.17
CA PHE A 124 16.15 10.80 -35.26
C PHE A 124 14.98 11.62 -35.80
N GLY A 125 13.78 11.06 -35.68
CA GLY A 125 12.54 11.81 -35.81
C GLY A 125 12.17 12.56 -34.53
N ALA A 126 11.17 13.43 -34.62
CA ALA A 126 10.62 14.08 -33.44
C ALA A 126 9.93 13.03 -32.56
N ARG A 127 9.72 13.34 -31.27
CA ARG A 127 8.98 12.46 -30.36
C ARG A 127 7.92 13.21 -29.56
N LEU A 128 6.81 12.53 -29.29
CA LEU A 128 5.84 12.96 -28.29
C LEU A 128 6.03 12.12 -27.03
N VAL A 129 6.17 12.80 -25.90
CA VAL A 129 6.22 12.20 -24.57
C VAL A 129 4.84 12.29 -23.94
N VAL A 130 4.17 11.15 -23.79
CA VAL A 130 2.82 11.06 -23.24
C VAL A 130 2.90 10.58 -21.80
N ARG A 131 2.27 11.33 -20.89
CA ARG A 131 2.11 10.96 -19.48
C ARG A 131 0.67 10.60 -19.17
N ALA A 132 0.44 9.37 -18.72
CA ALA A 132 -0.88 8.90 -18.31
C ALA A 132 -1.16 9.19 -16.82
N LYS A 133 -2.46 9.21 -16.47
CA LYS A 133 -2.90 9.31 -15.06
C LYS A 133 -2.43 8.10 -14.28
N ASP A 134 -2.79 6.92 -14.76
CA ASP A 134 -2.44 5.63 -14.16
C ASP A 134 -1.63 4.73 -15.11
N LEU A 135 -0.76 3.90 -14.54
CA LEU A 135 0.12 3.01 -15.31
C LEU A 135 -0.66 1.94 -16.10
N SER A 136 -1.79 1.49 -15.58
CA SER A 136 -2.68 0.55 -16.28
C SER A 136 -3.32 1.15 -17.54
N GLN A 137 -3.27 2.48 -17.71
CA GLN A 137 -3.87 3.16 -18.85
C GLN A 137 -2.87 3.40 -20.00
N TYR A 138 -1.56 3.19 -19.78
CA TYR A 138 -0.60 3.26 -20.88
C TYR A 138 -0.87 2.20 -21.94
N GLU A 139 -1.29 1.00 -21.53
CA GLU A 139 -1.73 -0.05 -22.44
C GLU A 139 -2.88 0.43 -23.32
N SER A 140 -3.92 1.05 -22.73
CA SER A 140 -5.03 1.60 -23.51
C SER A 140 -4.68 2.77 -24.43
N ILE A 141 -3.59 3.50 -24.15
CA ILE A 141 -3.08 4.56 -25.04
C ILE A 141 -2.35 3.94 -26.23
N VAL A 142 -1.56 2.89 -25.98
CA VAL A 142 -0.83 2.15 -27.02
C VAL A 142 -1.82 1.40 -27.92
N ASP A 143 -2.78 0.70 -27.33
CA ASP A 143 -3.85 0.03 -28.07
C ASP A 143 -4.66 1.01 -28.93
N PHE A 144 -4.87 2.24 -28.45
CA PHE A 144 -5.54 3.29 -29.23
C PHE A 144 -4.71 3.72 -30.46
N LEU A 145 -3.38 3.84 -30.31
CA LEU A 145 -2.46 4.17 -31.40
C LEU A 145 -2.34 3.02 -32.41
N ASP A 146 -2.39 1.77 -31.95
CA ASP A 146 -2.36 0.59 -32.80
C ASP A 146 -3.68 0.38 -33.55
N ALA A 147 -4.82 0.63 -32.89
CA ALA A 147 -6.16 0.49 -33.48
C ALA A 147 -6.51 1.63 -34.45
N SER A 148 -5.92 2.82 -34.28
CA SER A 148 -6.04 3.96 -35.18
C SER A 148 -4.66 4.34 -35.70
N PRO A 149 -4.13 3.65 -36.71
CA PRO A 149 -2.84 4.01 -37.29
C PRO A 149 -2.90 5.46 -37.74
N MET A 150 -2.09 6.30 -37.12
CA MET A 150 -2.00 7.72 -37.45
C MET A 150 -1.26 7.82 -38.79
N LEU A 151 -2.03 8.06 -39.84
CA LEU A 151 -1.56 8.12 -41.23
C LEU A 151 -1.25 9.56 -41.60
N SER A 152 -0.14 9.77 -42.32
CA SER A 152 0.16 11.03 -43.00
C SER A 152 -0.88 11.33 -44.09
N SER A 153 -0.90 12.56 -44.57
CA SER A 153 -1.67 12.98 -45.76
C SER A 153 -1.38 12.11 -47.01
N SER A 154 -0.26 11.37 -47.00
CA SER A 154 0.17 10.40 -48.01
C SER A 154 -0.20 8.93 -47.71
N GLY A 155 -0.96 8.64 -46.65
CA GLY A 155 -1.43 7.29 -46.31
C GLY A 155 -0.36 6.36 -45.72
N THR A 156 0.77 6.89 -45.26
CA THR A 156 1.86 6.14 -44.61
C THR A 156 1.85 6.39 -43.10
N SER A 157 2.09 5.35 -42.30
CA SER A 157 2.19 5.46 -40.83
C SER A 157 3.26 6.50 -40.47
N ILE A 158 2.88 7.48 -39.65
CA ILE A 158 3.81 8.51 -39.17
C ILE A 158 4.55 8.02 -37.91
N VAL A 159 3.99 7.03 -37.22
CA VAL A 159 4.57 6.42 -36.01
C VAL A 159 5.55 5.34 -36.44
N ASP A 160 6.79 5.48 -35.99
CA ASP A 160 7.88 4.53 -36.25
C ASP A 160 7.91 3.43 -35.19
N HIS A 161 8.06 3.81 -33.91
CA HIS A 161 8.00 2.88 -32.79
C HIS A 161 7.56 3.58 -31.50
N VAL A 162 6.95 2.83 -30.59
CA VAL A 162 6.57 3.29 -29.26
C VAL A 162 7.43 2.56 -28.22
N ASN A 163 8.16 3.31 -27.39
CA ASN A 163 9.07 2.73 -26.37
C ASN A 163 8.34 2.14 -25.15
N TYR A 164 7.12 1.64 -25.35
CA TYR A 164 6.33 0.98 -24.32
C TYR A 164 6.79 -0.46 -24.12
N GLU A 165 7.12 -1.18 -25.19
CA GLU A 165 7.43 -2.62 -25.20
C GLU A 165 8.53 -3.03 -24.20
N GLN A 166 9.62 -2.26 -24.09
CA GLN A 166 10.74 -2.61 -23.21
C GLN A 166 10.47 -2.35 -21.72
N ASN A 167 9.53 -1.45 -21.39
CA ASN A 167 9.22 -1.06 -20.02
C ASN A 167 7.86 -1.61 -19.52
N LYS A 168 7.00 -2.07 -20.44
CA LYS A 168 5.70 -2.71 -20.17
C LYS A 168 5.85 -3.90 -19.24
N ASP A 169 6.87 -4.73 -19.46
CA ASP A 169 7.13 -5.91 -18.64
C ASP A 169 7.46 -5.55 -17.19
N VAL A 170 8.26 -4.51 -16.95
CA VAL A 170 8.65 -4.08 -15.61
C VAL A 170 7.46 -3.47 -14.87
N ILE A 171 6.70 -2.60 -15.55
CA ILE A 171 5.50 -1.96 -15.00
C ILE A 171 4.41 -3.00 -14.72
N GLY A 172 4.18 -3.92 -15.65
CA GLY A 172 3.22 -5.01 -15.52
C GLY A 172 3.56 -5.92 -14.35
N ARG A 173 4.82 -6.36 -14.24
CA ARG A 173 5.29 -7.17 -13.10
C ARG A 173 5.12 -6.45 -11.77
N LEU A 174 5.41 -5.15 -11.70
CA LEU A 174 5.28 -4.38 -10.47
C LEU A 174 3.80 -4.17 -10.07
N THR A 175 2.94 -3.90 -11.04
CA THR A 175 1.48 -3.79 -10.81
C THR A 175 0.90 -5.12 -10.34
N LEU A 176 1.32 -6.23 -10.96
CA LEU A 176 0.96 -7.57 -10.50
C LEU A 176 1.47 -7.85 -9.09
N ALA A 177 2.70 -7.44 -8.75
CA ALA A 177 3.27 -7.59 -7.41
C ALA A 177 2.49 -6.79 -6.35
N ILE A 178 2.06 -5.57 -6.66
CA ILE A 178 1.21 -4.76 -5.76
C ILE A 178 -0.13 -5.46 -5.52
N ASN A 179 -0.79 -5.92 -6.59
CA ASN A 179 -2.08 -6.59 -6.48
C ASN A 179 -1.96 -7.93 -5.73
N ALA A 180 -0.91 -8.71 -6.00
CA ALA A 180 -0.62 -9.95 -5.29
C ALA A 180 -0.35 -9.69 -3.80
N THR A 181 0.45 -8.67 -3.47
CA THR A 181 0.73 -8.27 -2.08
C THR A 181 -0.56 -7.90 -1.35
N ARG A 182 -1.46 -7.16 -1.99
CA ARG A 182 -2.76 -6.80 -1.41
C ARG A 182 -3.63 -8.02 -1.15
N GLN A 183 -3.71 -8.95 -2.10
CA GLN A 183 -4.56 -10.14 -1.99
C GLN A 183 -4.02 -11.15 -0.97
N ILE A 184 -2.71 -11.45 -1.01
CA ILE A 184 -2.04 -12.32 -0.04
C ILE A 184 -2.07 -11.69 1.35
N GLY A 185 -1.80 -10.38 1.44
CA GLY A 185 -1.84 -9.64 2.69
C GLY A 185 -3.22 -9.68 3.34
N PHE A 186 -4.29 -9.48 2.56
CA PHE A 186 -5.66 -9.60 3.06
C PHE A 186 -5.96 -11.01 3.59
N ALA A 187 -5.58 -12.05 2.86
CA ALA A 187 -5.76 -13.43 3.29
C ALA A 187 -5.01 -13.73 4.61
N MET A 188 -3.78 -13.23 4.74
CA MET A 188 -2.97 -13.41 5.93
C MET A 188 -3.57 -12.68 7.14
N VAL A 189 -3.95 -11.42 6.98
CA VAL A 189 -4.65 -10.65 8.04
C VAL A 189 -5.94 -11.35 8.45
N PHE A 190 -6.71 -11.89 7.50
CA PHE A 190 -7.95 -12.60 7.80
C PHE A 190 -7.73 -13.87 8.64
N ILE A 191 -6.75 -14.71 8.28
CA ILE A 191 -6.41 -15.94 9.02
C ILE A 191 -5.94 -15.61 10.44
N PHE A 192 -5.05 -14.62 10.59
CA PHE A 192 -4.51 -14.21 11.88
C PHE A 192 -5.55 -13.49 12.76
N ALA A 193 -6.48 -12.73 12.16
CA ALA A 193 -7.62 -12.18 12.87
C ALA A 193 -8.52 -13.30 13.42
N LEU A 194 -8.78 -14.35 12.63
CA LEU A 194 -9.55 -15.50 13.10
C LEU A 194 -8.83 -16.24 14.23
N ALA A 195 -7.52 -16.47 14.11
CA ALA A 195 -6.72 -17.06 15.18
C ALA A 195 -6.75 -16.21 16.47
N SER A 196 -6.67 -14.88 16.34
CA SER A 196 -6.77 -13.95 17.46
C SER A 196 -8.13 -14.05 18.15
N ILE A 197 -9.23 -14.16 17.38
CA ILE A 197 -10.58 -14.35 17.92
C ILE A 197 -10.69 -15.68 18.67
N LEU A 198 -10.14 -16.77 18.13
CA LEU A 198 -10.16 -18.09 18.78
C LEU A 198 -9.38 -18.13 20.09
N ILE A 199 -8.25 -17.43 20.17
CA ILE A 199 -7.46 -17.35 21.41
C ILE A 199 -8.14 -16.43 22.41
N ALA A 200 -8.63 -15.26 21.98
CA ALA A 200 -9.43 -14.38 22.83
C ALA A 200 -10.67 -15.09 23.39
N PHE A 201 -11.28 -15.97 22.61
CA PHE A 201 -12.37 -16.84 23.04
C PHE A 201 -11.99 -17.74 24.21
N ALA A 202 -10.83 -18.41 24.13
CA ALA A 202 -10.31 -19.22 25.22
C ALA A 202 -10.01 -18.38 26.48
N THR A 203 -9.43 -17.19 26.30
CA THR A 203 -9.10 -16.27 27.39
C THR A 203 -10.33 -15.76 28.11
N ILE A 204 -11.35 -15.34 27.37
CA ILE A 204 -12.59 -14.82 27.96
C ILE A 204 -13.39 -15.93 28.61
N ARG A 205 -13.41 -17.13 28.05
CA ARG A 205 -14.01 -18.30 28.71
C ARG A 205 -13.38 -18.53 30.09
N LEU A 206 -12.05 -18.49 30.17
CA LEU A 206 -11.33 -18.62 31.44
C LEU A 206 -11.66 -17.48 32.40
N ALA A 207 -11.72 -16.23 31.90
CA ALA A 207 -12.05 -15.07 32.72
C ALA A 207 -13.50 -15.09 33.24
N ILE A 208 -14.45 -15.60 32.45
CA ILE A 208 -15.85 -15.80 32.88
C ILE A 208 -15.90 -16.91 33.93
N TYR A 209 -15.16 -17.99 33.75
CA TYR A 209 -15.13 -19.10 34.71
C TYR A 209 -14.60 -18.66 36.08
N THR A 210 -13.54 -17.84 36.12
CA THR A 210 -12.98 -17.32 37.37
C THR A 210 -13.85 -16.26 38.03
N ALA A 211 -14.68 -15.55 37.27
CA ALA A 211 -15.62 -14.55 37.78
C ALA A 211 -17.06 -15.09 37.95
N LYS A 212 -17.29 -16.40 37.83
CA LYS A 212 -18.63 -17.01 37.78
C LYS A 212 -19.49 -16.66 38.99
N ASP A 213 -18.92 -16.71 40.19
CA ASP A 213 -19.65 -16.44 41.43
C ASP A 213 -20.03 -14.96 41.54
N GLU A 214 -19.12 -14.05 41.19
CA GLU A 214 -19.37 -12.60 41.14
C GLU A 214 -20.48 -12.28 40.11
N ILE A 215 -20.43 -12.90 38.93
CA ILE A 215 -21.45 -12.75 37.87
C ILE A 215 -22.81 -13.25 38.36
N SER A 216 -22.85 -14.37 39.08
CA SER A 216 -24.10 -14.96 39.59
C SER A 216 -24.77 -14.03 40.62
N VAL A 217 -23.99 -13.47 41.55
CA VAL A 217 -24.49 -12.47 42.51
C VAL A 217 -24.99 -11.22 41.79
N MET A 218 -24.26 -10.71 40.79
CA MET A 218 -24.68 -9.53 40.01
C MET A 218 -26.00 -9.77 39.27
N LYS A 219 -26.22 -10.97 38.71
CA LYS A 219 -27.48 -11.32 38.06
C LYS A 219 -28.65 -11.43 39.03
N LEU A 220 -28.43 -11.97 40.24
CA LEU A 220 -29.47 -12.10 41.27
C LEU A 220 -29.98 -10.73 41.77
N VAL A 221 -29.13 -9.70 41.79
CA VAL A 221 -29.52 -8.33 42.15
C VAL A 221 -30.05 -7.50 40.96
N GLY A 222 -30.29 -8.12 39.80
CA GLY A 222 -30.91 -7.48 38.64
C GLY A 222 -29.96 -6.67 37.75
N ALA A 223 -28.65 -6.94 37.77
CA ALA A 223 -27.72 -6.25 36.88
C ALA A 223 -28.01 -6.56 35.40
N SER A 224 -28.00 -5.51 34.56
CA SER A 224 -28.19 -5.68 33.11
C SER A 224 -27.08 -6.50 32.46
N ASN A 225 -27.40 -7.22 31.38
CA ASN A 225 -26.41 -7.99 30.60
C ASN A 225 -25.24 -7.11 30.13
N ALA A 226 -25.49 -5.86 29.73
CA ALA A 226 -24.43 -4.94 29.33
C ALA A 226 -23.45 -4.61 30.47
N TYR A 227 -23.94 -4.50 31.71
CA TYR A 227 -23.11 -4.26 32.88
C TYR A 227 -22.21 -5.47 33.21
N VAL A 228 -22.73 -6.68 33.06
CA VAL A 228 -21.97 -7.92 33.28
C VAL A 228 -20.94 -8.16 32.16
N GLN A 229 -21.28 -7.80 30.92
CA GLN A 229 -20.42 -8.02 29.75
C GLN A 229 -19.33 -6.95 29.56
N GLY A 230 -19.59 -5.72 30.00
CA GLY A 230 -18.69 -4.58 29.82
C GLY A 230 -17.22 -4.82 30.21
N PRO A 231 -16.92 -5.38 31.39
CA PRO A 231 -15.53 -5.62 31.82
C PRO A 231 -14.74 -6.52 30.87
N PHE A 232 -15.39 -7.51 30.24
CA PHE A 232 -14.74 -8.42 29.30
C PHE A 232 -14.50 -7.77 27.94
N VAL A 233 -15.41 -6.92 27.46
CA VAL A 233 -15.20 -6.11 26.25
C VAL A 233 -14.03 -5.17 26.44
N VAL A 234 -13.97 -4.49 27.59
CA VAL A 234 -12.84 -3.62 27.93
C VAL A 234 -11.53 -4.39 28.04
N ALA A 235 -11.52 -5.59 28.60
CA ALA A 235 -10.32 -6.42 28.62
C ALA A 235 -9.80 -6.69 27.18
N GLY A 236 -10.70 -6.98 26.23
CA GLY A 236 -10.35 -7.13 24.81
C GLY A 236 -9.84 -5.85 24.16
N VAL A 237 -10.42 -4.69 24.50
CA VAL A 237 -9.93 -3.39 24.02
C VAL A 237 -8.54 -3.08 24.57
N ILE A 238 -8.30 -3.37 25.86
CA ILE A 238 -6.99 -3.19 26.51
C ILE A 238 -5.95 -4.09 25.87
N THR A 239 -6.26 -5.35 25.61
CA THR A 239 -5.32 -6.24 24.91
C THR A 239 -4.99 -5.70 23.52
N GLY A 240 -6.00 -5.22 22.77
CA GLY A 240 -5.84 -4.64 21.43
C GLY A 240 -4.93 -3.41 21.45
N ALA A 241 -5.17 -2.53 22.41
CA ALA A 241 -4.39 -1.33 22.66
C ALA A 241 -2.92 -1.65 22.99
N ILE A 242 -2.69 -2.60 23.92
CA ILE A 242 -1.33 -3.02 24.31
C ILE A 242 -0.60 -3.62 23.10
N SER A 243 -1.26 -4.50 22.34
CA SER A 243 -0.67 -5.08 21.14
C SER A 243 -0.31 -4.02 20.10
N ALA A 244 -1.16 -3.02 19.86
CA ALA A 244 -0.86 -1.93 18.94
C ALA A 244 0.38 -1.12 19.38
N VAL A 245 0.48 -0.80 20.67
CA VAL A 245 1.64 -0.10 21.24
C VAL A 245 2.92 -0.94 21.11
N LEU A 246 2.84 -2.25 21.38
CA LEU A 246 3.96 -3.17 21.19
C LEU A 246 4.43 -3.22 19.74
N VAL A 247 3.49 -3.27 18.78
CA VAL A 247 3.82 -3.25 17.36
C VAL A 247 4.53 -1.95 16.97
N LEU A 248 4.04 -0.79 17.43
CA LEU A 248 4.70 0.49 17.17
C LEU A 248 6.13 0.52 17.72
N LEU A 249 6.33 -0.01 18.94
CA LEU A 249 7.65 -0.09 19.56
C LEU A 249 8.59 -1.01 18.78
N ILE A 250 8.08 -2.13 18.25
CA ILE A 250 8.85 -3.06 17.40
C ILE A 250 9.13 -2.45 16.01
N MET A 251 8.18 -1.71 15.44
CA MET A 251 8.33 -1.12 14.10
C MET A 251 9.36 0.01 14.07
N TRP A 252 9.54 0.76 15.16
CA TRP A 252 10.53 1.84 15.23
C TRP A 252 11.97 1.38 14.91
N PRO A 253 12.57 0.40 15.61
CA PRO A 253 13.92 -0.07 15.32
C PRO A 253 14.01 -0.77 13.96
N VAL A 254 12.95 -1.45 13.52
CA VAL A 254 12.90 -2.08 12.19
C VAL A 254 12.96 -1.02 11.09
N ALA A 255 12.18 0.06 11.22
CA ALA A 255 12.18 1.17 10.27
C ALA A 255 13.54 1.89 10.25
N TRP A 256 14.13 2.10 11.43
CA TRP A 256 15.44 2.72 11.56
C TRP A 256 16.56 1.89 10.90
N TYR A 257 16.61 0.58 11.19
CA TYR A 257 17.59 -0.33 10.59
C TYR A 257 17.43 -0.46 9.06
N ALA A 258 16.19 -0.55 8.58
CA ALA A 258 15.91 -0.56 7.14
C ALA A 258 16.31 0.78 6.48
N GLY A 259 16.06 1.91 7.13
CA GLY A 259 16.45 3.23 6.64
C GLY A 259 17.98 3.44 6.58
N SER A 260 18.75 2.88 7.52
CA SER A 260 20.20 3.03 7.50
C SER A 260 20.89 2.10 6.51
N ASN A 261 20.41 0.86 6.36
CA ASN A 261 21.14 -0.18 5.62
C ASN A 261 20.59 -0.44 4.22
N TRP A 262 19.30 -0.18 3.98
CA TRP A 262 18.63 -0.60 2.73
C TRP A 262 18.25 0.56 1.81
N THR A 263 18.51 1.81 2.19
CA THR A 263 18.21 2.99 1.35
C THR A 263 18.83 2.90 -0.05
N HIS A 264 20.09 2.48 -0.16
CA HIS A 264 20.74 2.27 -1.46
C HIS A 264 20.18 1.07 -2.23
N ALA A 265 19.73 0.03 -1.52
CA ALA A 265 19.12 -1.15 -2.14
C ALA A 265 17.67 -0.91 -2.59
N LEU A 266 16.99 0.10 -2.05
CA LEU A 266 15.58 0.41 -2.27
C LEU A 266 15.38 1.69 -3.12
N ASP A 267 16.30 1.96 -4.05
CA ASP A 267 16.27 3.13 -4.97
C ASP A 267 16.04 4.48 -4.26
N GLY A 268 16.66 4.65 -3.08
CA GLY A 268 16.56 5.89 -2.29
C GLY A 268 15.40 5.94 -1.27
N PHE A 269 14.58 4.89 -1.18
CA PHE A 269 13.48 4.86 -0.21
C PHE A 269 13.98 4.75 1.23
N ASN A 270 13.78 5.82 2.01
CA ASN A 270 14.09 5.83 3.43
C ASN A 270 12.86 5.47 4.28
N LEU A 271 12.79 4.22 4.71
CA LEU A 271 11.69 3.70 5.52
C LEU A 271 11.56 4.42 6.87
N ALA A 272 12.67 4.85 7.48
CA ALA A 272 12.66 5.59 8.74
C ALA A 272 12.02 6.98 8.57
N GLN A 273 12.36 7.69 7.49
CA GLN A 273 11.77 8.98 7.17
C GLN A 273 10.28 8.84 6.83
N TYR A 274 9.90 7.81 6.06
CA TYR A 274 8.50 7.53 5.76
C TYR A 274 7.70 7.28 7.04
N TYR A 275 8.23 6.45 7.94
CA TYR A 275 7.58 6.15 9.22
C TYR A 275 7.46 7.38 10.11
N ALA A 276 8.49 8.22 10.20
CA ALA A 276 8.44 9.46 10.98
C ALA A 276 7.38 10.45 10.44
N THR A 277 7.31 10.59 9.11
CA THR A 277 6.37 11.51 8.45
C THR A 277 4.92 11.03 8.57
N HIS A 278 4.69 9.72 8.43
CA HIS A 278 3.35 9.11 8.46
C HIS A 278 3.01 8.50 9.83
N PHE A 279 3.77 8.82 10.88
CA PHE A 279 3.63 8.20 12.19
C PHE A 279 2.20 8.28 12.72
N ILE A 280 1.56 9.45 12.62
CA ILE A 280 0.20 9.67 13.12
C ILE A 280 -0.84 8.77 12.41
N LEU A 281 -0.66 8.56 11.10
CA LEU A 281 -1.54 7.72 10.30
C LEU A 281 -1.33 6.24 10.65
N VAL A 282 -0.08 5.78 10.73
CA VAL A 282 0.24 4.40 11.12
C VAL A 282 -0.23 4.11 12.54
N PHE A 283 -0.02 5.05 13.48
CA PHE A 283 -0.53 4.99 14.83
C PHE A 283 -2.06 4.85 14.84
N ALA A 284 -2.77 5.72 14.12
CA ALA A 284 -4.23 5.70 14.08
C ALA A 284 -4.77 4.39 13.51
N ILE A 285 -4.19 3.88 12.41
CA ILE A 285 -4.60 2.61 11.81
C ILE A 285 -4.36 1.45 12.78
N LEU A 286 -3.15 1.30 13.31
CA LEU A 286 -2.83 0.17 14.20
C LEU A 286 -3.65 0.21 15.50
N MET A 287 -3.84 1.40 16.07
CA MET A 287 -4.61 1.56 17.29
C MET A 287 -6.09 1.27 17.07
N LEU A 288 -6.67 1.82 15.99
CA LEU A 288 -8.07 1.58 15.64
C LEU A 288 -8.30 0.10 15.30
N SER A 289 -7.45 -0.50 14.48
CA SER A 289 -7.51 -1.93 14.14
C SER A 289 -7.38 -2.81 15.38
N GLY A 290 -6.44 -2.50 16.29
CA GLY A 290 -6.25 -3.26 17.53
C GLY A 290 -7.48 -3.18 18.45
N ILE A 291 -8.02 -1.98 18.67
CA ILE A 291 -9.22 -1.77 19.48
C ILE A 291 -10.42 -2.49 18.86
N LEU A 292 -10.62 -2.36 17.54
CA LEU A 292 -11.74 -3.00 16.84
C LEU A 292 -11.63 -4.52 16.88
N LEU A 293 -10.46 -5.09 16.56
CA LEU A 293 -10.23 -6.53 16.61
C LEU A 293 -10.43 -7.06 18.03
N GLY A 294 -9.87 -6.40 19.04
CA GLY A 294 -10.01 -6.76 20.45
C GLY A 294 -11.47 -6.69 20.94
N ALA A 295 -12.20 -5.65 20.56
CA ALA A 295 -13.62 -5.50 20.90
C ALA A 295 -14.49 -6.57 20.21
N ILE A 296 -14.28 -6.79 18.90
CA ILE A 296 -15.01 -7.80 18.12
C ILE A 296 -14.75 -9.20 18.69
N ALA A 297 -13.49 -9.55 18.88
CA ALA A 297 -13.09 -10.83 19.46
C ALA A 297 -13.77 -11.06 20.81
N SER A 298 -13.81 -10.02 21.66
CA SER A 298 -14.44 -10.10 22.96
C SER A 298 -15.96 -10.25 22.90
N MET A 299 -16.62 -9.46 22.05
CA MET A 299 -18.07 -9.57 21.86
C MET A 299 -18.51 -10.94 21.35
N PHE A 300 -17.78 -11.54 20.40
CA PHE A 300 -18.06 -12.88 19.91
C PHE A 300 -17.92 -13.94 21.00
N ALA A 301 -16.89 -13.84 21.85
CA ALA A 301 -16.68 -14.77 22.95
C ALA A 301 -17.79 -14.70 24.01
N ILE A 302 -18.20 -13.48 24.37
CA ILE A 302 -19.25 -13.23 25.35
C ILE A 302 -20.60 -13.78 24.87
N ARG A 303 -20.98 -13.52 23.62
CA ARG A 303 -22.29 -13.96 23.06
C ARG A 303 -22.53 -15.47 23.17
N LYS A 304 -21.45 -16.27 23.16
CA LYS A 304 -21.54 -17.73 23.26
C LYS A 304 -21.63 -18.26 24.69
N TYR A 305 -20.97 -17.61 25.66
CA TYR A 305 -20.86 -18.14 27.04
C TYR A 305 -21.70 -17.43 28.10
N LEU A 306 -22.20 -16.22 27.81
CA LEU A 306 -23.02 -15.46 28.73
C LEU A 306 -24.54 -15.60 28.47
N LYS A 307 -24.93 -16.39 27.46
CA LYS A 307 -26.30 -16.91 27.29
C LYS A 307 -26.58 -18.02 28.33
N VAL A 308 -26.72 -17.60 29.58
CA VAL A 308 -27.41 -18.31 30.65
C VAL A 308 -28.30 -17.30 31.34
#